data_AF-A0A162U557-F1
#
_entry.id   AF-A0A162U557-F1
#
_cell.length_a   1.000
_cell.length_b   1.000
_cell.length_c   1.000
_cell.angle_alpha   90.00
_cell.angle_beta   90.00
_cell.angle_gamma   90.00
#
_symmetry.space_group_name_H-M   'P 1'
#
loop_
_entity.id
_entity.type
_entity.pdbx_description
1 polymer ?
#
loop_
_entity_poly.entity_id
_entity_poly.type
_entity_poly.pdbx_seq_one_letter_code
_entity_poly.pdbx_strand_id
1 'polypeptide(L)'
;MQLDAEEVRGQIDDLAGQIQRAFASEQTVSGASLIQELEGLRKAMETATPDVIGAYYGFLRVNESFEQIIARNAWAHKRFWPIYLIEMSLLIILLGGGATLDVWSTHNAWLSSLLAHPAITCAWWGAVGATIAALHLLYYNRIHGTLSQTIDAWIATKQIAGGVLGVVASMLLQVTALTTTGSHAVSSGMLPALTAFLAGFSERKFLTYLQTKLGNLLPMAKGSL
;
A
#
# COMPACT_ATOMS: atom_id res chain seq x y z
N MET A 1 7.64 36.38 -27.06
CA MET A 1 7.83 36.44 -25.60
C MET A 1 9.34 36.49 -25.38
N GLN A 2 9.90 37.59 -24.89
CA GLN A 2 11.31 37.63 -24.47
C GLN A 2 11.33 37.12 -23.03
N LEU A 3 11.93 35.95 -22.82
CA LEU A 3 12.15 35.38 -21.49
C LEU A 3 13.39 36.04 -20.89
N ASP A 4 13.22 36.74 -19.77
CA ASP A 4 14.32 37.33 -19.01
C ASP A 4 14.91 36.31 -18.05
N ALA A 5 16.24 36.22 -17.99
CA ALA A 5 16.96 35.29 -17.13
C ALA A 5 16.76 35.62 -15.64
N GLU A 6 16.62 36.90 -15.28
CA GLU A 6 16.30 37.28 -13.89
C GLU A 6 14.88 36.85 -13.49
N GLU A 7 13.91 36.98 -14.40
CA GLU A 7 12.53 36.59 -14.15
C GLU A 7 12.40 35.07 -13.94
N VAL A 8 13.01 34.26 -14.82
CA VAL A 8 12.99 32.79 -14.70
C VAL A 8 13.72 32.31 -13.44
N ARG A 9 14.80 32.99 -13.04
CA ARG A 9 15.50 32.70 -11.78
C ARG A 9 14.66 33.01 -10.55
N GLY A 10 13.94 34.14 -10.55
CA GLY A 10 12.99 34.47 -9.50
C GLY A 10 11.87 33.42 -9.36
N GLN A 11 11.36 32.90 -10.49
CA GLN A 11 10.33 31.85 -10.50
C GLN A 11 10.85 30.52 -9.92
N ILE A 12 12.08 30.10 -10.27
CA ILE A 12 12.69 28.88 -9.73
C ILE A 12 12.93 28.99 -8.23
N ASP A 13 13.43 30.13 -7.75
CA ASP A 13 13.70 30.35 -6.32
C ASP A 13 12.41 30.41 -5.49
N ASP A 14 11.34 31.04 -6.01
CA ASP A 14 10.05 31.05 -5.33
C ASP A 14 9.44 29.63 -5.25
N LEU A 15 9.48 28.86 -6.34
CA LEU A 15 9.01 27.47 -6.34
C LEU A 15 9.81 26.58 -5.38
N ALA A 16 11.13 26.73 -5.32
CA ALA A 16 11.96 26.03 -4.34
C ALA A 16 11.53 26.37 -2.90
N GLY A 17 11.26 27.64 -2.61
CA GLY A 17 10.74 28.09 -1.33
C GLY A 17 9.33 27.58 -1.01
N GLN A 18 8.46 27.42 -2.01
CA GLN A 18 7.13 26.81 -1.86
C GLN A 18 7.23 25.32 -1.55
N ILE A 19 8.06 24.57 -2.28
CA ILE A 19 8.32 23.14 -2.05
C ILE A 19 8.91 22.92 -0.66
N GLN A 20 9.89 23.73 -0.27
CA GLN A 20 10.51 23.63 1.05
C GLN A 20 9.49 23.91 2.17
N ARG A 21 8.59 24.89 2.01
CA ARG A 21 7.50 25.14 2.97
C ARG A 21 6.48 24.01 3.02
N ALA A 22 6.09 23.48 1.87
CA ALA A 22 5.10 22.40 1.76
C ALA A 22 5.60 21.08 2.36
N PHE A 23 6.90 20.79 2.26
CA PHE A 23 7.51 19.56 2.77
C PHE A 23 8.36 19.73 4.03
N ALA A 24 8.46 20.94 4.62
CA ALA A 24 9.22 21.17 5.85
C ALA A 24 8.70 20.35 7.05
N SER A 25 7.40 20.07 7.09
CA SER A 25 6.77 19.26 8.15
C SER A 25 6.74 17.76 7.85
N GLU A 26 6.85 17.37 6.59
CA GLU A 26 6.75 15.98 6.12
C GLU A 26 8.00 15.68 5.27
N GLN A 27 9.05 15.14 5.90
CA GLN A 27 10.26 14.65 5.23
C GLN A 27 9.90 13.52 4.24
N THR A 28 9.38 13.88 3.08
CA THR A 28 9.04 12.96 2.01
C THR A 28 10.20 12.92 1.01
N VAL A 29 10.58 11.72 0.58
CA VAL A 29 11.63 11.50 -0.43
C VAL A 29 11.33 12.28 -1.72
N SER A 30 10.05 12.52 -2.02
CA SER A 30 9.58 13.30 -3.16
C SER A 30 9.91 14.79 -3.08
N GLY A 31 9.89 15.41 -1.90
CA GLY A 31 10.24 16.84 -1.77
C GLY A 31 11.72 17.09 -2.06
N ALA A 32 12.59 16.19 -1.58
CA ALA A 32 14.04 16.29 -1.78
C ALA A 32 14.44 16.14 -3.27
N SER A 33 13.80 15.25 -4.02
CA SER A 33 14.08 15.09 -5.45
C SER A 33 13.70 16.32 -6.28
N LEU A 34 12.56 16.97 -5.96
CA LEU A 34 12.12 18.16 -6.69
C LEU A 34 13.03 19.36 -6.43
N ILE A 35 13.50 19.53 -5.19
CA ILE A 35 14.49 20.56 -4.84
C ILE A 35 15.80 20.33 -5.61
N GLN A 36 16.26 19.08 -5.70
CA GLN A 36 17.47 18.74 -6.44
C GLN A 36 17.33 19.02 -7.94
N GLU A 37 16.15 18.78 -8.54
CA GLU A 37 15.87 19.15 -9.93
C GLU A 37 15.89 20.67 -10.14
N LEU A 38 15.31 21.45 -9.23
CA LEU A 38 15.34 22.93 -9.29
C LEU A 38 16.75 23.50 -9.12
N GLU A 39 17.56 22.92 -8.23
CA GLU A 39 18.97 23.29 -8.10
C GLU A 39 19.76 22.99 -9.38
N GLY A 40 19.43 21.90 -10.08
CA GLY A 40 20.00 21.56 -11.39
C GLY A 40 19.65 22.61 -12.46
N LEU A 41 18.38 23.03 -12.51
CA LEU A 41 17.91 24.08 -13.43
C LEU A 41 18.55 25.44 -13.12
N ARG A 42 18.68 25.79 -11.83
CA ARG A 42 19.36 27.01 -11.39
C ARG A 42 20.82 27.05 -11.83
N LYS A 43 21.56 25.95 -11.66
CA LYS A 43 22.95 25.83 -12.13
C LYS A 43 23.07 25.96 -13.64
N ALA A 44 22.13 25.38 -14.40
CA ALA A 44 22.12 25.48 -15.87
C ALA A 44 22.01 26.94 -16.35
N MET A 45 21.23 27.78 -15.66
CA MET A 45 21.10 29.21 -15.97
C MET A 45 22.32 30.05 -15.56
N GLU A 46 23.13 29.59 -14.61
CA GLU A 46 24.35 30.28 -14.18
C GLU A 46 25.56 30.00 -15.08
N THR A 47 25.42 29.16 -16.12
CA THR A 47 26.51 28.80 -17.03
C THR A 47 26.79 29.86 -18.10
N ALA A 48 27.98 29.79 -18.70
CA ALA A 48 28.47 30.76 -19.71
C ALA A 48 27.61 30.85 -20.99
N THR A 49 26.73 29.87 -21.24
CA THR A 49 25.70 29.89 -22.27
C THR A 49 24.35 29.59 -21.60
N PRO A 50 23.64 30.60 -21.10
CA PRO A 50 22.44 30.38 -20.30
C PRO A 50 21.32 29.77 -21.15
N ASP A 51 20.92 28.54 -20.81
CA ASP A 51 19.77 27.85 -21.43
C ASP A 51 18.46 28.29 -20.74
N VAL A 52 18.11 29.56 -20.92
CA VAL A 52 16.92 30.18 -20.29
C VAL A 52 15.63 29.48 -20.72
N ILE A 53 15.57 29.04 -21.98
CA ILE A 53 14.39 28.36 -22.53
C ILE A 53 14.26 26.96 -21.93
N GLY A 54 15.33 26.17 -21.89
CA GLY A 54 15.34 24.85 -21.24
C GLY A 54 15.04 24.94 -19.74
N ALA A 55 15.57 25.94 -19.06
CA ALA A 55 15.30 26.18 -17.65
C ALA A 55 13.83 26.53 -17.38
N TYR A 56 13.21 27.36 -18.22
CA TYR A 56 11.79 27.71 -18.10
C TYR A 56 10.88 26.50 -18.35
N TYR A 57 11.14 25.68 -19.37
CA TYR A 57 10.38 24.45 -19.59
C TYR A 57 10.61 23.41 -18.48
N GLY A 58 11.83 23.32 -17.95
CA GLY A 58 12.15 22.52 -16.77
C GLY A 58 11.37 22.98 -15.53
N PHE A 59 11.31 24.29 -15.29
CA PHE A 59 10.51 24.90 -14.24
C PHE A 59 9.02 24.53 -14.37
N LEU A 60 8.42 24.69 -15.55
CA LEU A 60 7.01 24.34 -15.79
C LEU A 60 6.73 22.86 -15.47
N ARG A 61 7.64 21.96 -15.87
CA ARG A 61 7.53 20.53 -15.58
C ARG A 61 7.61 20.24 -14.08
N VAL A 62 8.54 20.88 -13.37
CA VAL A 62 8.67 20.70 -11.92
C VAL A 62 7.44 21.27 -11.21
N ASN A 63 6.94 22.43 -11.62
CA ASN A 63 5.73 23.03 -11.06
C ASN A 63 4.52 22.11 -11.25
N GLU A 64 4.31 21.57 -12.45
CA GLU A 64 3.22 20.63 -12.71
C GLU A 64 3.34 19.37 -11.83
N SER A 65 4.55 18.83 -11.67
CA SER A 65 4.77 17.68 -10.79
C SER A 65 4.51 17.99 -9.31
N PHE A 66 4.86 19.19 -8.85
CA PHE A 66 4.60 19.67 -7.50
C PHE A 66 3.10 19.82 -7.24
N GLU A 67 2.36 20.44 -8.17
CA GLU A 67 0.90 20.57 -8.09
C GLU A 67 0.22 19.20 -8.07
N GLN A 68 0.66 18.26 -8.91
CA GLN A 68 0.15 16.89 -8.91
C GLN A 68 0.41 16.18 -7.57
N ILE A 69 1.58 16.36 -6.96
CA ILE A 69 1.91 15.77 -5.66
C ILE A 69 1.07 16.40 -4.55
N ILE A 70 0.90 17.72 -4.54
CA ILE A 70 0.02 18.41 -3.58
C ILE A 70 -1.41 17.91 -3.71
N ALA A 71 -1.95 17.85 -4.93
CA ALA A 71 -3.30 17.38 -5.18
C ALA A 71 -3.46 15.92 -4.72
N ARG A 72 -2.46 15.07 -4.98
CA ARG A 72 -2.44 13.67 -4.51
C ARG A 72 -2.39 13.58 -2.99
N ASN A 73 -1.55 14.36 -2.33
CA ASN A 73 -1.44 14.37 -0.87
C ASN A 73 -2.72 14.91 -0.21
N ALA A 74 -3.33 15.96 -0.76
CA ALA A 74 -4.61 16.48 -0.31
C ALA A 74 -5.73 15.45 -0.46
N TRP A 75 -5.77 14.75 -1.62
CA TRP A 75 -6.70 13.65 -1.84
C TRP A 75 -6.47 12.51 -0.85
N ALA A 76 -5.21 12.09 -0.66
CA ALA A 76 -4.82 11.04 0.26
C ALA A 76 -5.22 11.38 1.70
N HIS A 77 -4.99 12.61 2.15
CA HIS A 77 -5.35 13.07 3.49
C HIS A 77 -6.88 13.05 3.70
N LYS A 78 -7.65 13.49 2.69
CA LYS A 78 -9.12 13.48 2.74
C LYS A 78 -9.70 12.08 2.74
N ARG A 79 -9.09 11.14 2.00
CA ARG A 79 -9.61 9.77 1.82
C ARG A 79 -9.07 8.78 2.85
N PHE A 80 -7.95 9.09 3.49
CA PHE A 80 -7.31 8.27 4.51
C PHE A 80 -8.27 7.92 5.66
N TRP A 81 -8.88 8.92 6.29
CA TRP A 81 -9.72 8.70 7.48
C TRP A 81 -10.93 7.78 7.22
N PRO A 82 -11.73 8.00 6.15
CA PRO A 82 -12.82 7.09 5.81
C PRO A 82 -12.35 5.63 5.61
N ILE A 83 -11.28 5.41 4.85
CA ILE A 83 -10.79 4.06 4.55
C ILE A 83 -10.22 3.41 5.81
N TYR A 84 -9.42 4.16 6.57
CA TYR A 84 -8.84 3.69 7.82
C TYR A 84 -9.93 3.29 8.83
N LEU A 85 -11.01 4.07 8.95
CA LEU A 85 -12.13 3.73 9.82
C LEU A 85 -12.87 2.47 9.36
N ILE A 86 -13.08 2.29 8.05
CA ILE A 86 -13.69 1.06 7.51
C ILE A 86 -12.83 -0.16 7.86
N GLU A 87 -11.52 -0.10 7.63
CA GLU A 87 -10.60 -1.19 7.96
C GLU A 87 -10.53 -1.47 9.47
N MET A 88 -10.55 -0.43 10.30
CA MET A 88 -10.62 -0.57 11.75
C MET A 88 -11.93 -1.21 12.20
N SER A 89 -13.07 -0.78 11.64
CA SER A 89 -14.38 -1.40 11.92
C SER A 89 -14.41 -2.86 11.48
N LEU A 90 -13.83 -3.18 10.32
CA LEU A 90 -13.75 -4.54 9.81
C LEU A 90 -12.85 -5.42 10.70
N LEU A 91 -11.72 -4.89 11.18
CA LEU A 91 -10.88 -5.57 12.15
C LEU A 91 -11.63 -5.82 13.47
N ILE A 92 -12.38 -4.83 13.98
CA ILE A 92 -13.21 -4.99 15.18
C ILE A 92 -14.28 -6.06 14.96
N ILE A 93 -14.91 -6.11 13.77
CA ILE A 93 -15.89 -7.14 13.43
C ILE A 93 -15.23 -8.52 13.34
N LEU A 94 -14.02 -8.64 12.79
CA LEU A 94 -13.28 -9.91 12.73
C LEU A 94 -12.80 -10.37 14.12
N LEU A 95 -12.39 -9.46 15.00
CA LEU A 95 -11.97 -9.83 16.36
C LEU A 95 -13.17 -10.11 17.27
N GLY A 96 -14.18 -9.24 17.22
CA GLY A 96 -15.42 -9.38 17.98
C GLY A 96 -16.26 -10.55 17.50
N GLY A 97 -16.31 -10.79 16.18
CA GLY A 97 -16.89 -11.98 15.59
C GLY A 97 -16.19 -13.25 16.07
N GLY A 98 -14.85 -13.26 16.10
CA GLY A 98 -14.09 -14.39 16.65
C GLY A 98 -14.43 -14.66 18.12
N ALA A 99 -14.42 -13.63 18.97
CA ALA A 99 -14.72 -13.76 20.39
C ALA A 99 -16.18 -14.20 20.67
N THR A 100 -17.14 -13.65 19.94
CA THR A 100 -18.56 -14.01 20.10
C THR A 100 -18.83 -15.42 19.58
N LEU A 101 -18.22 -15.82 18.46
CA LEU A 101 -18.33 -17.17 17.92
C LEU A 101 -17.69 -18.22 18.84
N ASP A 102 -16.59 -17.89 19.52
CA ASP A 102 -15.96 -18.79 20.51
C ASP A 102 -16.87 -19.04 21.73
N VAL A 103 -17.44 -17.97 22.30
CA VAL A 103 -18.39 -18.03 23.43
C VAL A 103 -19.72 -18.70 23.04
N TRP A 104 -20.18 -18.53 21.80
CA TRP A 104 -21.44 -19.12 21.34
C TRP A 104 -21.27 -20.57 20.88
N SER A 105 -20.10 -20.94 20.36
CA SER A 105 -19.76 -22.31 19.98
C SER A 105 -19.73 -23.26 21.17
N THR A 106 -19.32 -22.76 22.35
CA THR A 106 -19.40 -23.50 23.61
C THR A 106 -20.84 -23.77 24.06
N HIS A 107 -21.82 -22.99 23.59
CA HIS A 107 -23.25 -23.16 23.90
C HIS A 107 -24.02 -23.92 22.81
N ASN A 108 -23.56 -23.94 21.56
CA ASN A 108 -24.26 -24.56 20.42
C ASN A 108 -23.35 -25.52 19.64
N ALA A 109 -23.62 -26.82 19.77
CA ALA A 109 -22.86 -27.91 19.15
C ALA A 109 -22.85 -27.88 17.61
N TRP A 110 -23.89 -27.32 16.97
CA TRP A 110 -23.91 -27.14 15.52
C TRP A 110 -22.94 -26.04 15.07
N LEU A 111 -22.87 -24.93 15.82
CA LEU A 111 -21.97 -23.82 15.50
C LEU A 111 -20.50 -24.22 15.73
N SER A 112 -20.22 -25.00 16.78
CA SER A 112 -18.88 -25.55 17.00
C SER A 112 -18.46 -26.49 15.87
N SER A 113 -19.36 -27.29 15.30
CA SER A 113 -19.04 -28.15 14.15
C SER A 113 -18.66 -27.37 12.88
N LEU A 114 -19.28 -26.20 12.69
CA LEU A 114 -19.05 -25.33 11.53
C LEU A 114 -17.74 -24.53 11.69
N LEU A 115 -17.45 -24.02 12.88
CA LEU A 115 -16.22 -23.27 13.19
C LEU A 115 -15.00 -24.18 13.41
N ALA A 116 -15.21 -25.45 13.77
CA ALA A 116 -14.15 -26.45 13.89
C ALA A 116 -13.59 -26.88 12.52
N HIS A 117 -14.19 -26.44 11.41
CA HIS A 117 -13.62 -26.68 10.09
C HIS A 117 -12.31 -25.86 9.96
N PRO A 118 -11.15 -26.54 9.83
CA PRO A 118 -9.84 -25.86 9.82
C PRO A 118 -9.72 -24.81 8.73
N ALA A 119 -10.42 -25.00 7.60
CA ALA A 119 -10.46 -24.05 6.50
C ALA A 119 -11.12 -22.72 6.89
N ILE A 120 -12.19 -22.74 7.67
CA ILE A 120 -12.91 -21.53 8.09
C ILE A 120 -12.07 -20.76 9.11
N THR A 121 -11.48 -21.46 10.08
CA THR A 121 -10.57 -20.86 11.08
C THR A 121 -9.34 -20.24 10.40
N CYS A 122 -8.74 -20.92 9.42
CA CYS A 122 -7.58 -20.40 8.68
C CYS A 122 -7.95 -19.23 7.76
N ALA A 123 -9.11 -19.28 7.08
CA ALA A 123 -9.60 -18.15 6.29
C ALA A 123 -9.81 -16.91 7.17
N TRP A 124 -10.37 -17.11 8.38
CA TRP A 124 -10.60 -16.03 9.34
C TRP A 124 -9.29 -15.38 9.79
N TRP A 125 -8.33 -16.17 10.27
CA TRP A 125 -7.04 -15.65 10.71
C TRP A 125 -6.20 -15.06 9.57
N GLY A 126 -6.31 -15.60 8.36
CA GLY A 126 -5.72 -15.02 7.15
C GLY A 126 -6.31 -13.65 6.80
N ALA A 127 -7.63 -13.50 6.90
CA ALA A 127 -8.30 -12.21 6.73
C ALA A 127 -7.85 -11.19 7.78
N VAL A 128 -7.75 -11.59 9.07
CA VAL A 128 -7.23 -10.74 10.15
C VAL A 128 -5.82 -10.24 9.86
N GLY A 129 -4.91 -11.14 9.45
CA GLY A 129 -3.53 -10.78 9.10
C GLY A 129 -3.46 -9.78 7.95
N ALA A 130 -4.29 -9.97 6.93
CA ALA A 130 -4.37 -9.07 5.78
C ALA A 130 -4.96 -7.70 6.11
N THR A 131 -5.97 -7.63 6.97
CA THR A 131 -6.57 -6.37 7.48
C THR A 131 -5.55 -5.56 8.29
N ILE A 132 -4.79 -6.22 9.17
CA ILE A 132 -3.71 -5.55 9.94
C ILE A 132 -2.63 -5.03 9.00
N ALA A 133 -2.25 -5.81 7.99
CA ALA A 133 -1.31 -5.38 6.97
C ALA A 133 -1.85 -4.18 6.17
N ALA A 134 -3.15 -4.14 5.87
CA ALA A 134 -3.82 -3.01 5.20
C ALA A 134 -3.71 -1.71 6.02
N LEU A 135 -4.02 -1.81 7.31
CA LEU A 135 -3.91 -0.70 8.26
C LEU A 135 -2.47 -0.21 8.40
N HIS A 136 -1.51 -1.14 8.48
CA HIS A 136 -0.09 -0.80 8.51
C HIS A 136 0.35 -0.07 7.23
N LEU A 137 -0.05 -0.56 6.05
CA LEU A 137 0.29 0.07 4.77
C LEU A 137 -0.36 1.47 4.64
N LEU A 138 -1.63 1.61 5.01
CA LEU A 138 -2.32 2.89 5.02
C LEU A 138 -1.59 3.91 5.89
N TYR A 139 -1.20 3.50 7.10
CA TYR A 139 -0.50 4.35 8.05
C TYR A 139 0.91 4.71 7.56
N TYR A 140 1.65 3.73 7.03
CA TYR A 140 2.98 3.93 6.44
C TYR A 140 2.94 4.87 5.23
N ASN A 141 2.01 4.65 4.29
CA ASN A 141 1.88 5.49 3.09
C ASN A 141 1.38 6.90 3.42
N ARG A 142 0.63 7.09 4.52
CA ARG A 142 0.28 8.42 5.03
C ARG A 142 1.51 9.16 5.51
N ILE A 143 2.38 8.52 6.30
CA ILE A 143 3.62 9.14 6.81
C ILE A 143 4.59 9.50 5.68
N HIS A 144 4.63 8.67 4.63
CA HIS A 144 5.61 8.83 3.54
C HIS A 144 5.06 9.48 2.26
N GLY A 145 3.78 9.89 2.22
CA GLY A 145 3.19 10.61 1.07
C GLY A 145 3.05 9.78 -0.22
N THR A 146 3.03 8.45 -0.11
CA THR A 146 3.04 7.51 -1.24
C THR A 146 1.67 6.91 -1.56
N LEU A 147 0.59 7.42 -0.95
CA LEU A 147 -0.75 6.90 -1.17
C LEU A 147 -1.22 7.20 -2.62
N SER A 148 -1.39 6.15 -3.42
CA SER A 148 -1.88 6.21 -4.81
C SER A 148 -3.40 6.00 -4.87
N GLN A 149 -4.06 6.57 -5.89
CA GLN A 149 -5.48 6.37 -6.16
C GLN A 149 -5.86 4.92 -6.47
N THR A 150 -4.90 4.10 -6.91
CA THR A 150 -5.09 2.66 -7.17
C THR A 150 -5.23 1.81 -5.91
N ILE A 151 -5.02 2.41 -4.73
CA ILE A 151 -5.04 1.70 -3.45
C ILE A 151 -6.46 1.31 -3.03
N ASP A 152 -7.50 2.05 -3.44
CA ASP A 152 -8.88 1.81 -2.99
C ASP A 152 -9.41 0.41 -3.36
N ALA A 153 -9.25 0.00 -4.63
CA ALA A 153 -9.68 -1.32 -5.09
C ALA A 153 -8.85 -2.46 -4.47
N TRP A 154 -7.56 -2.19 -4.24
CA TRP A 154 -6.65 -3.14 -3.65
C TRP A 154 -6.94 -3.35 -2.15
N ILE A 155 -7.30 -2.30 -1.41
CA ILE A 155 -7.71 -2.41 0.00
C ILE A 155 -8.97 -3.26 0.13
N ALA A 156 -9.99 -3.01 -0.69
CA ALA A 156 -11.27 -3.72 -0.61
C ALA A 156 -11.17 -5.23 -0.93
N THR A 157 -10.18 -5.62 -1.74
CA THR A 157 -9.98 -7.02 -2.14
C THR A 157 -9.02 -7.77 -1.22
N LYS A 158 -8.32 -7.05 -0.34
CA LYS A 158 -7.19 -7.59 0.43
C LYS A 158 -7.61 -8.61 1.48
N GLN A 159 -8.73 -8.39 2.15
CA GLN A 159 -9.21 -9.28 3.21
C GLN A 159 -9.66 -10.62 2.62
N ILE A 160 -10.29 -10.59 1.44
CA ILE A 160 -10.69 -11.79 0.70
C ILE A 160 -9.44 -12.55 0.24
N ALA A 161 -8.48 -11.85 -0.38
CA ALA A 161 -7.22 -12.46 -0.81
C ALA A 161 -6.44 -13.04 0.38
N GLY A 162 -6.39 -12.33 1.50
CA GLY A 162 -5.78 -12.78 2.75
C GLY A 162 -6.41 -14.04 3.31
N GLY A 163 -7.73 -14.13 3.30
CA GLY A 163 -8.46 -15.34 3.70
C GLY A 163 -8.12 -16.54 2.80
N VAL A 164 -8.13 -16.34 1.48
CA VAL A 164 -7.76 -17.39 0.51
C VAL A 164 -6.31 -17.84 0.70
N LEU A 165 -5.37 -16.90 0.81
CA LEU A 165 -3.96 -17.19 1.06
C LEU A 165 -3.74 -17.93 2.39
N GLY A 166 -4.50 -17.55 3.42
CA GLY A 166 -4.47 -18.22 4.71
C GLY A 166 -4.89 -19.69 4.63
N VAL A 167 -5.94 -19.99 3.86
CA VAL A 167 -6.38 -21.37 3.60
C VAL A 167 -5.32 -22.15 2.81
N VAL A 168 -4.77 -21.57 1.74
CA VAL A 168 -3.76 -22.24 0.92
C VAL A 168 -2.49 -22.53 1.73
N ALA A 169 -2.01 -21.57 2.50
CA ALA A 169 -0.81 -21.72 3.32
C ALA A 169 -1.01 -22.78 4.42
N SER A 170 -2.19 -22.83 5.05
CA SER A 170 -2.48 -23.83 6.06
C SER A 170 -2.64 -25.24 5.47
N MET A 171 -3.23 -25.36 4.28
CA MET A 171 -3.30 -26.63 3.54
C MET A 171 -1.89 -27.13 3.18
N LEU A 172 -1.01 -26.25 2.69
CA LEU A 172 0.37 -26.60 2.39
C LEU A 172 1.13 -27.09 3.64
N LEU A 173 0.93 -26.41 4.78
CA LEU A 173 1.51 -26.84 6.05
C LEU A 173 1.00 -28.22 6.47
N GLN A 174 -0.31 -28.47 6.36
CA GLN A 174 -0.90 -29.77 6.70
C GLN A 174 -0.40 -30.90 5.80
N VAL A 175 -0.34 -30.67 4.49
CA VAL A 175 0.21 -31.64 3.52
C VAL A 175 1.69 -31.92 3.81
N THR A 176 2.47 -30.88 4.12
CA THR A 176 3.89 -31.04 4.47
C THR A 176 4.05 -31.82 5.78
N ALA A 177 3.25 -31.52 6.80
CA ALA A 177 3.29 -32.23 8.07
C ALA A 177 2.90 -33.70 7.94
N LEU A 178 1.85 -34.00 7.17
CA LEU A 178 1.40 -35.36 6.88
C LEU A 178 2.48 -36.17 6.15
N THR A 179 3.16 -35.55 5.19
CA THR A 179 4.20 -36.22 4.38
C THR A 179 5.53 -36.39 5.11
N THR A 180 5.90 -35.48 6.01
CA THR A 180 7.21 -35.51 6.70
C THR A 180 7.17 -36.17 8.07
N THR A 181 6.08 -36.02 8.82
CA THR A 181 5.99 -36.49 10.21
C THR A 181 4.94 -37.56 10.44
N GLY A 182 4.08 -37.85 9.45
CA GLY A 182 2.96 -38.78 9.57
C GLY A 182 1.92 -38.38 10.63
N SER A 183 2.02 -37.16 11.17
CA SER A 183 1.25 -36.74 12.34
C SER A 183 0.04 -35.87 11.94
N HIS A 184 -1.14 -36.30 12.38
CA HIS A 184 -2.37 -35.50 12.29
C HIS A 184 -2.41 -34.37 13.33
N ALA A 185 -1.51 -34.34 14.31
CA ALA A 185 -1.52 -33.32 15.38
C ALA A 185 -1.33 -31.89 14.83
N VAL A 186 -0.71 -31.74 13.66
CA VAL A 186 -0.56 -30.43 13.00
C VAL A 186 -1.86 -29.95 12.36
N SER A 187 -2.81 -30.83 12.06
CA SER A 187 -4.11 -30.47 11.48
C SER A 187 -5.12 -29.88 12.47
N SER A 188 -4.92 -30.12 13.77
CA SER A 188 -5.80 -29.66 14.85
C SER A 188 -4.99 -28.89 15.90
N GLY A 189 -4.82 -27.59 15.69
CA GLY A 189 -4.07 -26.74 16.61
C GLY A 189 -3.95 -25.29 16.15
N MET A 190 -3.20 -24.48 16.91
CA MET A 190 -3.02 -23.05 16.62
C MET A 190 -2.00 -22.77 15.51
N LEU A 191 -1.15 -23.75 15.15
CA LEU A 191 -0.11 -23.62 14.13
C LEU A 191 -0.67 -23.28 12.72
N PRO A 192 -1.70 -23.99 12.22
CA PRO A 192 -2.36 -23.63 10.96
C PRO A 192 -2.93 -22.20 10.96
N ALA A 193 -3.52 -21.77 12.07
CA ALA A 193 -4.09 -20.42 12.21
C ALA A 193 -2.99 -19.33 12.22
N LEU A 194 -1.89 -19.55 12.94
CA LEU A 194 -0.73 -18.66 12.94
C LEU A 194 -0.09 -18.56 11.54
N THR A 195 0.02 -19.68 10.85
CA THR A 195 0.57 -19.72 9.48
C THR A 195 -0.35 -18.99 8.51
N ALA A 196 -1.67 -19.16 8.65
CA ALA A 196 -2.65 -18.44 7.86
C ALA A 196 -2.61 -16.92 8.11
N PHE A 197 -2.50 -16.51 9.38
CA PHE A 197 -2.29 -15.13 9.78
C PHE A 197 -1.03 -14.52 9.14
N LEU A 198 0.11 -15.21 9.26
CA LEU A 198 1.36 -14.74 8.68
C LEU A 198 1.30 -14.68 7.15
N ALA A 199 0.62 -15.64 6.51
CA ALA A 199 0.40 -15.63 5.06
C ALA A 199 -0.42 -14.40 4.64
N GLY A 200 -1.52 -14.11 5.34
CA GLY A 200 -2.32 -12.89 5.12
C GLY A 200 -1.53 -11.61 5.39
N PHE A 201 -0.63 -11.62 6.38
CA PHE A 201 0.24 -10.49 6.72
C PHE A 201 1.42 -10.31 5.75
N SER A 202 1.83 -11.34 5.01
CA SER A 202 3.02 -11.36 4.13
C SER A 202 2.82 -10.58 2.82
N GLU A 203 2.55 -9.30 2.97
CA GLU A 203 2.02 -8.44 1.92
C GLU A 203 3.04 -8.05 0.85
N ARG A 204 4.30 -7.79 1.22
CA ARG A 204 5.23 -7.12 0.30
C ARG A 204 5.75 -8.03 -0.81
N LYS A 205 5.98 -9.32 -0.53
CA LYS A 205 6.51 -10.24 -1.55
C LYS A 205 5.43 -10.73 -2.51
N PHE A 206 4.20 -10.95 -2.05
CA PHE A 206 3.13 -11.45 -2.92
C PHE A 206 2.64 -10.40 -3.91
N LEU A 207 2.54 -9.13 -3.51
CA LEU A 207 2.19 -8.03 -4.43
C LEU A 207 3.29 -7.68 -5.41
N THR A 208 4.55 -7.64 -4.96
CA THR A 208 5.67 -7.50 -5.90
C THR A 208 5.69 -8.69 -6.85
N TYR A 209 5.44 -9.91 -6.38
CA TYR A 209 5.34 -11.10 -7.22
C TYR A 209 4.16 -11.03 -8.20
N LEU A 210 2.97 -10.62 -7.78
CA LEU A 210 1.82 -10.41 -8.67
C LEU A 210 2.09 -9.31 -9.69
N GLN A 211 2.67 -8.18 -9.30
CA GLN A 211 3.01 -7.08 -10.22
C GLN A 211 4.13 -7.47 -11.20
N THR A 212 5.18 -8.17 -10.75
CA THR A 212 6.31 -8.56 -11.63
C THR A 212 6.09 -9.85 -12.41
N LYS A 213 5.28 -10.79 -11.93
CA LYS A 213 5.02 -12.07 -12.62
C LYS A 213 3.65 -12.11 -13.28
N LEU A 214 2.59 -11.64 -12.62
CA LEU A 214 1.23 -11.59 -13.20
C LEU A 214 1.02 -10.37 -14.09
N GLY A 215 1.64 -9.23 -13.78
CA GLY A 215 1.68 -8.06 -14.66
C GLY A 215 2.41 -8.29 -15.99
N ASN A 216 3.25 -9.32 -16.06
CA ASN A 216 3.86 -9.82 -17.31
C ASN A 216 2.99 -10.85 -18.05
N LEU A 217 1.91 -11.34 -17.43
CA LEU A 217 0.97 -12.32 -18.02
C LEU A 217 -0.35 -11.69 -18.47
N LEU A 218 -0.71 -10.51 -17.94
CA LEU A 218 -1.69 -9.64 -18.57
C LEU A 218 -0.97 -8.93 -19.72
N PRO A 219 -1.29 -9.20 -21.00
CA PRO A 219 -0.78 -8.36 -22.05
C PRO A 219 -1.22 -6.93 -21.73
N MET A 220 -0.26 -6.04 -21.50
CA MET A 220 -0.52 -4.63 -21.77
C MET A 220 -1.12 -4.61 -23.16
N ALA A 221 -2.38 -4.23 -23.27
CA ALA A 221 -2.97 -3.83 -24.53
C ALA A 221 -2.14 -2.64 -25.03
N LYS A 222 -1.06 -2.96 -25.73
CA LYS A 222 -0.32 -2.02 -26.57
C LYS A 222 -1.29 -1.62 -27.67
N GLY A 223 -1.85 -0.42 -27.52
CA GLY A 223 -2.26 0.51 -28.57
C GLY A 223 -3.11 -0.01 -29.75
N SER A 224 -4.32 0.55 -29.86
CA SER A 224 -4.96 1.03 -31.11
C SER A 224 -6.31 1.64 -30.66
N LEU A 225 -6.68 2.90 -30.85
CA LEU A 225 -6.31 4.00 -31.73
C LEU A 225 -6.41 5.32 -30.94
#